data_AF-A0A2E8KNL4-F1
#
_entry.id   AF-A0A2E8KNL4-F1
#
_cell.length_a   1.000
_cell.length_b   1.000
_cell.length_c   1.000
_cell.angle_alpha   90.00
_cell.angle_beta   90.00
_cell.angle_gamma   90.00
#
_symmetry.space_group_name_H-M   'P 1'
#
loop_
_entity.id
_entity.type
_entity.pdbx_description
1 polymer ?
#
loop_
_entity_poly.entity_id
_entity_poly.type
_entity_poly.pdbx_seq_one_letter_code
_entity_poly.pdbx_strand_id
1 'polypeptide(L)'
;MRFLIHTIRLCMFSGIMICLFCSHTASLKLPPASLTTLPLVTFQHALPQAVRFGSQSSQVRGAIELLDPFGETVGLCFQTSPASDTVIGFSGSSNLLIICDISKTICGIELLSSGDTRDHVSVVRNDSAFWSQFIGKTLEELKQMPNQPYLTTAGATLTSLAMIEALNERLGEKNRTTRFPDKPTLEEIQKIFPKATQLRPDAGDSSIMNVYDHAGIPLGWTLRTSPGADSVIGYQGPTDSLIGFDSTGTAVGFSIRKTFDNEPYVSYVRDDTSFRKYFIGQTFEELASADKERSPTEGVSGATMTSQAIAQAIIVASQSASERRQQRSFIQNIVSRAQSLNAPQWGAVLIMSIGLIIGYTRFRGHWVGRIVLPLFVLTYLGFGAGALLSQAQLWGWALHGIPQGATVLLLLSLLAVVSPATTGKNVYCNQLCAHGAAQQLLKITIPNQRLRFLTRTQKTLGPLLQHVWWFPWMLFVVCALISIFDLKFSLVDAEPFDAYLPTIAGTSAIVIFIVSLAISSLSPMAYCRYGCPTGAMLRYVRLHRRSGRITWQDAVLCGCFFVSLGVAVSSGAFT
;
A
#
# COMPACT_ATOMS: atom_id res chain seq x y z
N MET A 1 31.70 -0.89 -22.39
CA MET A 1 32.03 -0.27 -21.09
C MET A 1 31.12 0.91 -20.69
N ARG A 2 30.89 1.93 -21.55
CA ARG A 2 30.04 3.09 -21.21
C ARG A 2 28.59 2.73 -20.85
N PHE A 3 27.91 1.97 -21.72
CA PHE A 3 26.54 1.53 -21.46
C PHE A 3 26.47 0.59 -20.25
N LEU A 4 27.45 -0.29 -20.11
CA LEU A 4 27.56 -1.20 -18.95
C LEU A 4 27.59 -0.43 -17.63
N ILE A 5 28.51 0.54 -17.46
CA ILE A 5 28.61 1.33 -16.21
C ILE A 5 27.34 2.15 -15.99
N HIS A 6 26.77 2.72 -17.06
CA HIS A 6 25.52 3.47 -16.97
C HIS A 6 24.35 2.60 -16.52
N THR A 7 24.21 1.41 -17.09
CA THR A 7 23.21 0.42 -16.67
C THR A 7 23.44 0.00 -15.23
N ILE A 8 24.68 -0.24 -14.80
CA ILE A 8 25.01 -0.53 -13.41
C ILE A 8 24.53 0.59 -12.47
N ARG A 9 24.76 1.87 -12.80
CA ARG A 9 24.27 3.00 -12.00
C ARG A 9 22.75 3.00 -11.86
N LEU A 10 22.04 2.77 -12.97
CA LEU A 10 20.58 2.67 -12.97
C LEU A 10 20.10 1.48 -12.15
N CYS A 11 20.76 0.34 -12.27
CA CYS A 11 20.47 -0.86 -11.48
C CYS A 11 20.74 -0.63 -9.99
N MET A 12 21.80 0.09 -9.61
CA MET A 12 22.08 0.42 -8.21
C MET A 12 21.01 1.34 -7.63
N PHE A 13 20.63 2.40 -8.36
CA PHE A 13 19.56 3.30 -7.91
C PHE A 13 18.21 2.56 -7.80
N SER A 14 17.84 1.78 -8.82
CA SER A 14 16.63 0.95 -8.78
C SER A 14 16.72 -0.10 -7.67
N GLY A 15 17.90 -0.64 -7.43
CA GLY A 15 18.21 -1.59 -6.37
C GLY A 15 18.00 -0.99 -4.99
N ILE A 16 18.41 0.27 -4.75
CA ILE A 16 18.11 0.99 -3.49
C ILE A 16 16.59 1.10 -3.30
N MET A 17 15.85 1.52 -4.34
CA MET A 17 14.39 1.65 -4.29
C MET A 17 13.71 0.30 -3.98
N ILE A 18 14.18 -0.78 -4.63
CA ILE A 18 13.68 -2.14 -4.39
C ILE A 18 14.06 -2.60 -2.98
N CYS A 19 15.28 -2.34 -2.51
CA CYS A 19 15.70 -2.70 -1.16
C CYS A 19 14.86 -1.97 -0.11
N LEU A 20 14.55 -0.68 -0.31
CA LEU A 20 13.65 0.08 0.55
C LEU A 20 12.23 -0.50 0.57
N PHE A 21 11.67 -0.80 -0.61
CA PHE A 21 10.35 -1.41 -0.72
C PHE A 21 10.30 -2.80 -0.05
N CYS A 22 11.28 -3.66 -0.36
CA CYS A 22 11.39 -4.98 0.21
C CYS A 22 11.65 -4.91 1.73
N SER A 23 12.51 -3.99 2.19
CA SER A 23 12.78 -3.80 3.62
C SER A 23 11.55 -3.30 4.36
N HIS A 24 10.80 -2.34 3.82
CA HIS A 24 9.56 -1.87 4.44
C HIS A 24 8.51 -2.99 4.49
N THR A 25 8.32 -3.72 3.39
CA THR A 25 7.41 -4.88 3.36
C THR A 25 7.89 -6.06 4.20
N ALA A 26 9.17 -6.16 4.50
CA ALA A 26 9.74 -7.14 5.43
C ALA A 26 9.72 -6.65 6.88
N SER A 27 9.75 -5.35 7.12
CA SER A 27 9.50 -4.75 8.43
C SER A 27 8.04 -4.95 8.87
N LEU A 28 7.11 -4.98 7.92
CA LEU A 28 5.74 -5.49 8.15
C LEU A 28 5.71 -7.00 8.46
N LYS A 29 6.82 -7.72 8.29
CA LYS A 29 7.04 -9.14 8.64
C LYS A 29 7.99 -9.32 9.84
N LEU A 30 8.50 -8.25 10.46
CA LEU A 30 9.38 -8.33 11.63
C LEU A 30 8.63 -8.99 12.81
N PRO A 31 9.33 -9.79 13.63
CA PRO A 31 8.69 -10.56 14.69
C PRO A 31 8.13 -9.63 15.78
N PRO A 32 7.08 -10.06 16.49
CA PRO A 32 6.45 -9.27 17.54
C PRO A 32 7.38 -9.15 18.75
N ALA A 33 6.90 -8.50 19.81
CA ALA A 33 7.51 -8.57 21.13
C ALA A 33 8.02 -10.00 21.42
N SER A 34 9.30 -10.12 21.77
CA SER A 34 9.93 -11.42 21.96
C SER A 34 9.17 -12.17 23.06
N LEU A 35 8.72 -13.40 22.77
CA LEU A 35 8.05 -14.24 23.77
C LEU A 35 8.95 -14.49 24.99
N THR A 36 10.28 -14.38 24.82
CA THR A 36 11.25 -14.46 25.92
C THR A 36 11.20 -13.28 26.89
N THR A 37 10.51 -12.18 26.55
CA THR A 37 10.27 -11.06 27.50
C THR A 37 9.06 -11.30 28.40
N LEU A 38 8.22 -12.29 28.08
CA LEU A 38 7.10 -12.66 28.93
C LEU A 38 7.60 -13.44 30.16
N PRO A 39 6.96 -13.29 31.33
CA PRO A 39 7.29 -14.08 32.51
C PRO A 39 7.16 -15.59 32.24
N LEU A 40 8.16 -16.39 32.66
CA LEU A 40 8.12 -17.85 32.54
C LEU A 40 6.90 -18.49 33.23
N VAL A 41 6.37 -17.83 34.27
CA VAL A 41 5.15 -18.26 35.00
C VAL A 41 3.96 -18.43 34.05
N THR A 42 3.84 -17.57 33.04
CA THR A 42 2.81 -17.67 32.00
C THR A 42 2.83 -19.04 31.30
N PHE A 43 4.02 -19.55 31.02
CA PHE A 43 4.19 -20.85 30.35
C PHE A 43 4.01 -22.02 31.31
N GLN A 44 4.38 -21.84 32.58
CA GLN A 44 4.28 -22.85 33.63
C GLN A 44 2.83 -23.24 33.97
N HIS A 45 1.86 -22.35 33.74
CA HIS A 45 0.45 -22.68 33.87
C HIS A 45 0.00 -23.78 32.91
N ALA A 46 0.55 -23.82 31.70
CA ALA A 46 0.24 -24.83 30.68
C ALA A 46 1.24 -26.00 30.68
N LEU A 47 2.52 -25.72 30.95
CA LEU A 47 3.62 -26.69 30.98
C LEU A 47 4.47 -26.45 32.24
N PRO A 48 4.12 -27.07 33.39
CA PRO A 48 4.81 -26.83 34.67
C PRO A 48 6.32 -27.12 34.63
N GLN A 49 6.74 -28.00 33.72
CA GLN A 49 8.16 -28.36 33.55
C GLN A 49 8.97 -27.26 32.83
N ALA A 50 8.32 -26.31 32.15
CA ALA A 50 8.98 -25.24 31.41
C ALA A 50 9.56 -24.18 32.36
N VAL A 51 10.86 -24.24 32.64
CA VAL A 51 11.55 -23.30 33.53
C VAL A 51 12.49 -22.35 32.80
N ARG A 52 12.78 -22.60 31.52
CA ARG A 52 13.68 -21.78 30.70
C ARG A 52 13.22 -21.75 29.24
N PHE A 53 13.54 -20.67 28.54
CA PHE A 53 13.41 -20.60 27.08
C PHE A 53 14.64 -21.23 26.41
N GLY A 54 14.38 -22.05 25.40
CA GLY A 54 15.36 -22.67 24.54
C GLY A 54 15.60 -21.88 23.25
N SER A 55 16.00 -22.59 22.21
CA SER A 55 16.30 -22.01 20.90
C SER A 55 15.03 -21.85 20.06
N GLN A 56 15.15 -21.27 18.86
CA GLN A 56 14.02 -21.28 17.92
C GLN A 56 13.78 -22.71 17.45
N SER A 57 12.52 -23.14 17.50
CA SER A 57 12.15 -24.49 17.10
C SER A 57 12.37 -24.67 15.59
N SER A 58 13.04 -25.76 15.22
CA SER A 58 13.17 -26.19 13.82
C SER A 58 11.85 -26.72 13.23
N GLN A 59 10.86 -27.00 14.08
CA GLN A 59 9.63 -27.69 13.70
C GLN A 59 8.46 -26.74 13.39
N VAL A 60 8.46 -25.54 13.96
CA VAL A 60 7.41 -24.52 13.77
C VAL A 60 8.07 -23.15 13.57
N ARG A 61 7.89 -22.55 12.39
CA ARG A 61 8.51 -21.25 12.04
C ARG A 61 8.08 -20.17 13.05
N GLY A 62 9.04 -19.53 13.71
CA GLY A 62 8.80 -18.48 14.70
C GLY A 62 8.36 -18.97 16.07
N ALA A 63 8.49 -20.27 16.36
CA ALA A 63 8.30 -20.82 17.69
C ALA A 63 9.60 -20.87 18.49
N ILE A 64 9.49 -20.85 19.81
CA ILE A 64 10.59 -20.93 20.78
C ILE A 64 10.40 -22.21 21.59
N GLU A 65 11.48 -22.97 21.80
CA GLU A 65 11.47 -24.17 22.64
C GLU A 65 11.34 -23.81 24.12
N LEU A 66 10.65 -24.66 24.88
CA LEU A 66 10.54 -24.58 26.32
C LEU A 66 11.33 -25.72 26.94
N LEU A 67 12.22 -25.39 27.88
CA LEU A 67 13.17 -26.33 28.48
C LEU A 67 12.86 -26.58 29.95
N ASP A 68 13.18 -27.80 30.39
CA ASP A 68 13.15 -28.20 31.79
C ASP A 68 14.40 -27.73 32.57
N PRO A 69 14.48 -28.00 33.89
CA PRO A 69 15.66 -27.63 34.69
C PRO A 69 16.96 -28.29 34.22
N PHE A 70 16.87 -29.43 33.53
CA PHE A 70 18.00 -30.20 33.01
C PHE A 70 18.42 -29.76 31.60
N GLY A 71 17.63 -28.89 30.95
CA GLY A 71 17.89 -28.37 29.62
C GLY A 71 17.26 -29.20 28.50
N GLU A 72 16.41 -30.17 28.82
CA GLU A 72 15.68 -30.98 27.85
C GLU A 72 14.43 -30.25 27.36
N THR A 73 14.08 -30.44 26.08
CA THR A 73 12.90 -29.78 25.50
C THR A 73 11.63 -30.47 25.97
N VAL A 74 10.77 -29.71 26.64
CA VAL A 74 9.46 -30.16 27.12
C VAL A 74 8.31 -29.68 26.25
N GLY A 75 8.55 -28.69 25.38
CA GLY A 75 7.54 -28.14 24.49
C GLY A 75 8.02 -26.97 23.64
N LEU A 76 7.07 -26.28 23.03
CA LEU A 76 7.32 -25.07 22.22
C LEU A 76 6.21 -24.04 22.40
N CYS A 77 6.50 -22.77 22.14
CA CYS A 77 5.52 -21.70 22.15
C CYS A 77 5.68 -20.77 20.94
N PHE A 78 4.59 -20.19 20.45
CA PHE A 78 4.57 -19.19 19.37
C PHE A 78 3.38 -18.27 19.53
N GLN A 79 3.30 -17.21 18.71
CA GLN A 79 2.17 -16.28 18.73
C GLN A 79 1.58 -16.05 17.32
N THR A 80 0.34 -15.57 17.24
CA THR A 80 -0.37 -15.35 15.97
C THR A 80 0.08 -14.08 15.25
N SER A 81 0.41 -13.02 15.98
CA SER A 81 1.02 -11.81 15.40
C SER A 81 2.46 -12.08 14.91
N PRO A 82 2.95 -11.36 13.88
CA PRO A 82 2.22 -10.41 13.03
C PRO A 82 1.44 -11.11 11.90
N ALA A 83 1.54 -12.43 11.81
CA ALA A 83 1.07 -13.20 10.66
C ALA A 83 -0.45 -13.06 10.45
N SER A 84 -1.21 -12.90 11.54
CA SER A 84 -2.67 -12.77 11.50
C SER A 84 -3.18 -11.37 11.86
N ASP A 85 -2.35 -10.32 11.82
CA ASP A 85 -2.77 -8.98 12.26
C ASP A 85 -3.86 -8.37 11.35
N THR A 86 -4.07 -8.97 10.17
CA THR A 86 -5.15 -8.60 9.25
C THR A 86 -6.51 -9.20 9.62
N VAL A 87 -6.55 -10.15 10.55
CA VAL A 87 -7.78 -10.79 11.04
C VAL A 87 -8.40 -9.92 12.11
N ILE A 88 -9.56 -9.34 11.82
CA ILE A 88 -10.27 -8.40 12.70
C ILE A 88 -11.48 -9.09 13.33
N GLY A 89 -11.57 -9.06 14.66
CA GLY A 89 -12.73 -9.53 15.42
C GLY A 89 -13.90 -8.56 15.39
N PHE A 90 -14.37 -8.17 16.56
CA PHE A 90 -15.42 -7.16 16.70
C PHE A 90 -14.92 -5.74 16.37
N SER A 91 -13.72 -5.37 16.82
CA SER A 91 -13.12 -4.05 16.61
C SER A 91 -11.62 -4.05 16.29
N GLY A 92 -10.90 -5.16 16.46
CA GLY A 92 -9.47 -5.22 16.13
C GLY A 92 -8.89 -6.64 16.11
N SER A 93 -7.59 -6.74 15.78
CA SER A 93 -6.89 -8.03 15.72
C SER A 93 -6.51 -8.53 17.11
N SER A 94 -6.37 -9.85 17.23
CA SER A 94 -6.00 -10.51 18.50
C SER A 94 -4.69 -11.27 18.34
N ASN A 95 -3.76 -11.04 19.26
CA ASN A 95 -2.50 -11.76 19.34
C ASN A 95 -2.61 -12.86 20.40
N LEU A 96 -2.63 -14.11 19.96
CA LEU A 96 -2.68 -15.29 20.80
C LEU A 96 -1.28 -15.86 20.96
N LEU A 97 -0.90 -16.22 22.18
CA LEU A 97 0.20 -17.10 22.52
C LEU A 97 -0.31 -18.54 22.54
N ILE A 98 0.36 -19.43 21.82
CA ILE A 98 0.08 -20.86 21.79
C ILE A 98 1.25 -21.58 22.44
N ILE A 99 0.96 -22.50 23.36
CA ILE A 99 1.92 -23.30 24.11
C ILE A 99 1.61 -24.77 23.84
N CYS A 100 2.61 -25.52 23.39
CA CYS A 100 2.48 -26.93 23.02
C CYS A 100 3.51 -27.81 23.74
N ASP A 101 3.16 -29.07 24.00
CA ASP A 101 4.12 -30.09 24.45
C ASP A 101 5.08 -30.55 23.34
N ILE A 102 5.96 -31.49 23.66
CA ILE A 102 6.90 -32.10 22.72
C ILE A 102 6.22 -32.82 21.54
N SER A 103 4.97 -33.26 21.71
CA SER A 103 4.17 -33.91 20.67
C SER A 103 3.43 -32.89 19.79
N LYS A 104 3.65 -31.58 20.00
CA LYS A 104 2.93 -30.47 19.37
C LYS A 104 1.43 -30.48 19.69
N THR A 105 1.07 -31.03 20.84
CA THR A 105 -0.27 -30.94 21.40
C THR A 105 -0.41 -29.59 22.09
N ILE A 106 -1.46 -28.84 21.81
CA ILE A 106 -1.70 -27.56 22.47
C ILE A 106 -2.03 -27.81 23.95
N CYS A 107 -1.18 -27.33 24.84
CA CYS A 107 -1.36 -27.38 26.30
C CYS A 107 -1.96 -26.10 26.86
N GLY A 108 -1.78 -24.97 26.16
CA GLY A 108 -2.30 -23.68 26.59
C GLY A 108 -2.42 -22.70 25.43
N ILE A 109 -3.42 -21.83 25.52
CA ILE A 109 -3.54 -20.65 24.67
C ILE A 109 -3.82 -19.45 25.57
N GLU A 110 -3.07 -18.37 25.38
CA GLU A 110 -3.28 -17.11 26.09
C GLU A 110 -3.45 -15.95 25.13
N LEU A 111 -4.28 -14.99 25.51
CA LEU A 111 -4.45 -13.75 24.75
C LEU A 111 -3.48 -12.68 25.23
N LEU A 112 -2.44 -12.40 24.44
CA LEU A 112 -1.41 -11.40 24.73
C LEU A 112 -1.92 -9.97 24.56
N SER A 113 -2.62 -9.71 23.46
CA SER A 113 -3.25 -8.43 23.17
C SER A 113 -4.46 -8.60 22.27
N SER A 114 -5.38 -7.65 22.32
CA SER A 114 -6.51 -7.61 21.40
C SER A 114 -6.95 -6.17 21.16
N GLY A 115 -7.30 -5.86 19.93
CA GLY A 115 -8.00 -4.62 19.56
C GLY A 115 -9.52 -4.72 19.69
N ASP A 116 -10.06 -5.85 20.14
CA ASP A 116 -11.49 -6.01 20.45
C ASP A 116 -11.89 -5.31 21.75
N THR A 117 -13.18 -5.01 21.92
CA THR A 117 -13.71 -4.43 23.17
C THR A 117 -13.40 -5.33 24.36
N ARG A 118 -13.04 -4.71 25.49
CA ARG A 118 -12.68 -5.41 26.74
C ARG A 118 -13.72 -6.45 27.16
N ASP A 119 -15.00 -6.15 26.98
CA ASP A 119 -16.09 -7.06 27.36
C ASP A 119 -16.09 -8.33 26.49
N HIS A 120 -16.14 -8.22 25.15
CA HIS A 120 -16.05 -9.37 24.26
C HIS A 120 -14.78 -10.20 24.50
N VAL A 121 -13.64 -9.53 24.67
CA VAL A 121 -12.37 -10.18 24.98
C VAL A 121 -12.44 -10.96 26.29
N SER A 122 -13.04 -10.38 27.33
CA SER A 122 -13.17 -11.03 28.63
C SER A 122 -14.08 -12.26 28.58
N VAL A 123 -15.15 -12.22 27.80
CA VAL A 123 -16.08 -13.34 27.65
C VAL A 123 -15.40 -14.50 26.92
N VAL A 124 -14.71 -14.25 25.81
CA VAL A 124 -13.94 -15.30 25.11
C VAL A 124 -12.80 -15.83 25.99
N ARG A 125 -12.06 -14.94 26.68
CA ARG A 125 -10.97 -15.34 27.58
C ARG A 125 -11.44 -16.28 28.69
N ASN A 126 -12.66 -16.08 29.21
CA ASN A 126 -13.22 -16.87 30.30
C ASN A 126 -14.04 -18.09 29.83
N ASP A 127 -14.24 -18.26 28.52
CA ASP A 127 -15.01 -19.37 27.95
C ASP A 127 -14.14 -20.63 27.82
N SER A 128 -14.19 -21.49 28.83
CA SER A 128 -13.44 -22.75 28.84
C SER A 128 -13.89 -23.72 27.75
N ALA A 129 -15.17 -23.69 27.34
CA ALA A 129 -15.66 -24.55 26.26
C ALA A 129 -15.03 -24.14 24.92
N PHE A 130 -14.95 -22.83 24.66
CA PHE A 130 -14.25 -22.30 23.49
C PHE A 130 -12.78 -22.73 23.44
N TRP A 131 -12.02 -22.62 24.53
CA TRP A 131 -10.60 -23.00 24.50
C TRP A 131 -10.38 -24.52 24.46
N SER A 132 -11.25 -25.29 25.14
CA SER A 132 -11.14 -26.75 25.21
C SER A 132 -11.18 -27.45 23.85
N GLN A 133 -11.72 -26.79 22.82
CA GLN A 133 -11.74 -27.33 21.45
C GLN A 133 -10.36 -27.35 20.78
N PHE A 134 -9.39 -26.60 21.32
CA PHE A 134 -8.01 -26.56 20.84
C PHE A 134 -7.05 -27.27 21.80
N ILE A 135 -7.27 -27.15 23.11
CA ILE A 135 -6.44 -27.81 24.11
C ILE A 135 -6.52 -29.33 23.92
N GLY A 136 -5.37 -30.00 23.92
CA GLY A 136 -5.26 -31.44 23.71
C GLY A 136 -5.24 -31.87 22.24
N LYS A 137 -5.43 -30.96 21.28
CA LYS A 137 -5.27 -31.26 19.85
C LYS A 137 -3.85 -31.01 19.39
N THR A 138 -3.38 -31.81 18.44
CA THR A 138 -2.10 -31.58 17.77
C THR A 138 -2.21 -30.50 16.71
N LEU A 139 -1.10 -29.81 16.41
CA LEU A 139 -1.07 -28.80 15.34
C LEU A 139 -1.43 -29.39 13.96
N GLU A 140 -1.12 -30.66 13.70
CA GLU A 140 -1.46 -31.32 12.44
C GLU A 140 -2.96 -31.66 12.33
N GLU A 141 -3.59 -32.07 13.43
CA GLU A 141 -5.04 -32.26 13.47
C GLU A 141 -5.79 -30.94 13.19
N LEU A 142 -5.30 -29.82 13.73
CA LEU A 142 -5.91 -28.50 13.48
C LEU A 142 -5.79 -28.06 12.01
N LYS A 143 -4.66 -28.33 11.35
CA LYS A 143 -4.47 -28.08 9.90
C LYS A 143 -5.32 -28.98 8.99
N GLN A 144 -5.85 -30.09 9.50
CA GLN A 144 -6.68 -31.00 8.72
C GLN A 144 -8.18 -30.75 8.96
N MET A 145 -8.52 -29.80 9.84
CA MET A 145 -9.88 -29.51 10.29
C MET A 145 -10.41 -28.09 9.97
N PRO A 146 -10.08 -27.43 8.83
CA PRO A 146 -10.51 -26.05 8.58
C PRO A 146 -12.04 -25.85 8.48
N ASN A 147 -12.80 -26.94 8.32
CA ASN A 147 -14.24 -26.91 8.07
C ASN A 147 -15.07 -27.57 9.18
N GLN A 148 -14.49 -27.89 10.34
CA GLN A 148 -15.31 -28.30 11.48
C GLN A 148 -16.08 -27.08 12.01
N PRO A 149 -17.34 -27.23 12.44
CA PRO A 149 -18.05 -26.16 13.12
C PRO A 149 -17.35 -25.90 14.46
N TYR A 150 -16.42 -24.94 14.47
CA TYR A 150 -15.77 -24.50 15.69
C TYR A 150 -16.83 -23.99 16.66
N LEU A 151 -16.67 -24.31 17.94
CA LEU A 151 -17.44 -23.69 18.99
C LEU A 151 -17.06 -22.21 19.02
N THR A 152 -18.07 -21.35 19.08
CA THR A 152 -17.90 -19.90 19.24
C THR A 152 -18.49 -19.48 20.56
N THR A 153 -17.91 -18.47 21.19
CA THR A 153 -18.41 -17.93 22.45
C THR A 153 -19.68 -17.13 22.23
N ALA A 154 -20.75 -17.48 22.93
CA ALA A 154 -22.01 -16.73 22.90
C ALA A 154 -21.79 -15.30 23.40
N GLY A 155 -22.29 -14.30 22.66
CA GLY A 155 -22.09 -12.88 22.99
C GLY A 155 -20.71 -12.31 22.62
N ALA A 156 -19.78 -13.14 22.10
CA ALA A 156 -18.50 -12.69 21.58
C ALA A 156 -18.09 -13.50 20.33
N THR A 157 -19.08 -13.88 19.52
CA THR A 157 -18.93 -14.80 18.40
C THR A 157 -17.90 -14.31 17.38
N LEU A 158 -17.88 -13.02 17.06
CA LEU A 158 -16.92 -12.43 16.10
C LEU A 158 -15.48 -12.43 16.62
N THR A 159 -15.31 -12.09 17.90
CA THR A 159 -14.02 -12.16 18.58
C THR A 159 -13.49 -13.60 18.57
N SER A 160 -14.36 -14.58 18.88
CA SER A 160 -13.99 -15.99 18.88
C SER A 160 -13.66 -16.53 17.48
N LEU A 161 -14.41 -16.13 16.43
CA LEU A 161 -14.13 -16.47 15.03
C LEU A 161 -12.82 -15.86 14.53
N ALA A 162 -12.53 -14.61 14.89
CA ALA A 162 -11.26 -13.98 14.55
C ALA A 162 -10.08 -14.66 15.25
N MET A 163 -10.25 -15.14 16.49
CA MET A 163 -9.22 -15.92 17.17
C MET A 163 -8.99 -17.28 16.49
N ILE A 164 -10.05 -17.95 16.03
CA ILE A 164 -9.96 -19.17 15.21
C ILE A 164 -9.22 -18.88 13.90
N GLU A 165 -9.62 -17.85 13.17
CA GLU A 165 -9.04 -17.47 11.89
C GLU A 165 -7.57 -17.06 12.04
N ALA A 166 -7.23 -16.32 13.10
CA ALA A 166 -5.86 -15.96 13.42
C ALA A 166 -4.98 -17.18 13.71
N LEU A 167 -5.52 -18.18 14.41
CA LEU A 167 -4.84 -19.44 14.64
C LEU A 167 -4.62 -20.21 13.33
N ASN A 168 -5.64 -20.34 12.48
CA ASN A 168 -5.56 -21.06 11.21
C ASN A 168 -4.61 -20.39 10.22
N GLU A 169 -4.69 -19.05 10.08
CA GLU A 169 -3.74 -18.28 9.26
C GLU A 169 -2.31 -18.45 9.76
N ARG A 170 -2.11 -18.47 11.09
CA ARG A 170 -0.80 -18.69 11.69
C ARG A 170 -0.22 -20.08 11.41
N LEU A 171 -1.08 -21.10 11.29
CA LEU A 171 -0.70 -22.48 10.96
C LEU A 171 -0.45 -22.69 9.46
N GLY A 172 -0.57 -21.64 8.64
CA GLY A 172 -0.21 -21.64 7.21
C GLY A 172 -1.38 -21.90 6.27
N GLU A 173 -2.62 -21.87 6.77
CA GLU A 173 -3.81 -21.99 5.94
C GLU A 173 -4.21 -20.62 5.37
N LYS A 174 -4.16 -20.48 4.04
CA LYS A 174 -4.60 -19.26 3.34
C LYS A 174 -6.09 -19.20 3.07
N ASN A 175 -6.82 -20.27 3.38
CA ASN A 175 -8.26 -20.25 3.28
C ASN A 175 -8.76 -19.49 4.50
N ARG A 176 -9.20 -18.24 4.30
CA ARG A 176 -10.04 -17.57 5.30
C ARG A 176 -11.12 -18.55 5.70
N THR A 177 -11.12 -18.98 6.96
CA THR A 177 -12.26 -19.70 7.51
C THR A 177 -13.42 -18.75 7.38
N THR A 178 -14.23 -18.98 6.35
CA THR A 178 -15.40 -18.14 6.10
C THR A 178 -16.25 -18.18 7.36
N ARG A 179 -16.71 -17.02 7.81
CA ARG A 179 -17.71 -16.92 8.89
C ARG A 179 -18.99 -17.66 8.50
N PHE A 180 -19.11 -18.06 7.23
CA PHE A 180 -20.23 -18.71 6.60
C PHE A 180 -19.78 -20.00 5.86
N PRO A 181 -19.57 -21.12 6.55
CA PRO A 181 -19.02 -22.35 5.94
C PRO A 181 -19.92 -22.96 4.85
N ASP A 182 -21.23 -22.75 4.92
CA ASP A 182 -22.19 -23.32 3.99
C ASP A 182 -22.05 -22.75 2.57
N LYS A 183 -22.00 -23.62 1.57
CA LYS A 183 -21.96 -23.24 0.14
C LYS A 183 -23.32 -22.71 -0.33
N PRO A 184 -23.35 -21.81 -1.32
CA PRO A 184 -24.60 -21.35 -1.95
C PRO A 184 -25.46 -22.52 -2.43
N THR A 185 -26.71 -22.57 -2.02
CA THR A 185 -27.65 -23.61 -2.47
C THR A 185 -28.30 -23.23 -3.79
N LEU A 186 -28.84 -24.22 -4.51
CA LEU A 186 -29.60 -23.96 -5.73
C LEU A 186 -30.83 -23.08 -5.45
N GLU A 187 -31.52 -23.31 -4.33
CA GLU A 187 -32.68 -22.52 -3.91
C GLU A 187 -32.33 -21.04 -3.67
N GLU A 188 -31.17 -20.76 -3.05
CA GLU A 188 -30.68 -19.39 -2.84
C GLU A 188 -30.40 -18.70 -4.17
N ILE A 189 -29.77 -19.40 -5.11
CA ILE A 189 -29.44 -18.84 -6.43
C ILE A 189 -30.71 -18.72 -7.30
N GLN A 190 -31.70 -19.59 -7.14
CA GLN A 190 -32.99 -19.51 -7.84
C GLN A 190 -33.79 -18.25 -7.48
N LYS A 191 -33.56 -17.65 -6.30
CA LYS A 191 -34.11 -16.33 -5.95
C LYS A 191 -33.60 -15.21 -6.88
N ILE A 192 -32.44 -15.40 -7.49
CA ILE A 192 -31.82 -14.45 -8.43
C ILE A 192 -32.03 -14.92 -9.88
N PHE A 193 -31.85 -16.22 -10.16
CA PHE A 193 -32.02 -16.85 -11.46
C PHE A 193 -33.08 -17.96 -11.39
N PRO A 194 -34.38 -17.66 -11.57
CA PRO A 194 -35.45 -18.64 -11.39
C PRO A 194 -35.36 -19.90 -12.28
N LYS A 195 -34.64 -19.81 -13.42
CA LYS A 195 -34.42 -20.92 -14.36
C LYS A 195 -33.15 -21.75 -14.05
N ALA A 196 -32.42 -21.43 -12.98
CA ALA A 196 -31.20 -22.14 -12.62
C ALA A 196 -31.49 -23.59 -12.23
N THR A 197 -30.76 -24.53 -12.83
CA THR A 197 -30.83 -25.96 -12.49
C THR A 197 -29.45 -26.57 -12.28
N GLN A 198 -28.40 -25.95 -12.81
CA GLN A 198 -27.03 -26.42 -12.63
C GLN A 198 -26.11 -25.26 -12.21
N LEU A 199 -25.23 -25.54 -11.25
CA LEU A 199 -24.24 -24.60 -10.73
C LEU A 199 -22.85 -25.20 -10.92
N ARG A 200 -21.88 -24.40 -11.37
CA ARG A 200 -20.48 -24.81 -11.46
C ARG A 200 -19.59 -23.74 -10.82
N PRO A 201 -18.72 -24.08 -9.86
CA PRO A 201 -17.76 -23.11 -9.34
C PRO A 201 -16.83 -22.63 -10.46
N ASP A 202 -16.46 -21.36 -10.44
CA ASP A 202 -15.45 -20.87 -11.36
C ASP A 202 -14.09 -21.49 -11.05
N ALA A 203 -13.32 -21.84 -12.09
CA ALA A 203 -12.02 -22.48 -11.92
C ALA A 203 -10.97 -21.54 -11.32
N GLY A 204 -11.18 -20.22 -11.40
CA GLY A 204 -10.26 -19.20 -10.89
C GLY A 204 -10.67 -18.58 -9.55
N ASP A 205 -11.93 -18.68 -9.15
CA ASP A 205 -12.44 -18.06 -7.92
C ASP A 205 -13.63 -18.83 -7.34
N SER A 206 -13.45 -19.45 -6.17
CA SER A 206 -14.49 -20.21 -5.48
C SER A 206 -15.63 -19.35 -4.91
N SER A 207 -15.47 -18.03 -4.86
CA SER A 207 -16.55 -17.09 -4.53
C SER A 207 -17.46 -16.79 -5.73
N ILE A 208 -17.10 -17.27 -6.92
CA ILE A 208 -17.89 -17.14 -8.15
C ILE A 208 -18.52 -18.48 -8.52
N MET A 209 -19.83 -18.47 -8.76
CA MET A 209 -20.58 -19.62 -9.26
C MET A 209 -21.19 -19.29 -10.63
N ASN A 210 -20.83 -20.07 -11.64
CA ASN A 210 -21.46 -19.99 -12.97
C ASN A 210 -22.80 -20.73 -12.95
N VAL A 211 -23.84 -20.08 -13.48
CA VAL A 211 -25.23 -20.53 -13.39
C VAL A 211 -25.74 -20.96 -14.77
N TYR A 212 -26.34 -22.15 -14.85
CA TYR A 212 -26.83 -22.74 -16.09
C TYR A 212 -28.28 -23.20 -15.95
N ASP A 213 -29.00 -23.18 -17.07
CA ASP A 213 -30.35 -23.75 -17.17
C ASP A 213 -30.32 -25.27 -17.42
N HIS A 214 -31.52 -25.86 -17.55
CA HIS A 214 -31.72 -27.30 -17.77
C HIS A 214 -31.10 -27.82 -19.06
N ALA A 215 -30.91 -26.96 -20.06
CA ALA A 215 -30.31 -27.28 -21.34
C ALA A 215 -28.77 -27.05 -21.35
N GLY A 216 -28.20 -26.58 -20.24
CA GLY A 216 -26.78 -26.26 -20.12
C GLY A 216 -26.40 -24.90 -20.70
N ILE A 217 -27.37 -24.01 -20.96
CA ILE A 217 -27.14 -22.65 -21.46
C ILE A 217 -26.72 -21.75 -20.28
N PRO A 218 -25.66 -20.94 -20.42
CA PRO A 218 -25.23 -20.02 -19.37
C PRO A 218 -26.28 -18.92 -19.16
N LEU A 219 -26.80 -18.81 -17.94
CA LEU A 219 -27.73 -17.76 -17.52
C LEU A 219 -26.99 -16.52 -16.99
N GLY A 220 -25.80 -16.73 -16.44
CA GLY A 220 -25.03 -15.71 -15.74
C GLY A 220 -24.12 -16.34 -14.69
N TRP A 221 -23.72 -15.54 -13.71
CA TRP A 221 -22.85 -15.96 -12.61
C TRP A 221 -23.18 -15.19 -11.34
N THR A 222 -22.90 -15.75 -10.17
CA THR A 222 -23.06 -15.06 -8.89
C THR A 222 -21.72 -14.83 -8.23
N LEU A 223 -21.55 -13.66 -7.62
CA LEU A 223 -20.47 -13.36 -6.70
C LEU A 223 -20.99 -13.45 -5.26
N ARG A 224 -20.28 -14.19 -4.44
CA ARG A 224 -20.51 -14.30 -3.01
C ARG A 224 -19.68 -13.25 -2.24
N THR A 225 -20.28 -12.60 -1.25
CA THR A 225 -19.56 -11.60 -0.44
C THR A 225 -18.52 -12.23 0.47
N SER A 226 -18.77 -13.43 0.99
CA SER A 226 -17.80 -14.20 1.74
C SER A 226 -16.85 -15.02 0.84
N PRO A 227 -15.54 -15.12 1.16
CA PRO A 227 -14.84 -14.57 2.33
C PRO A 227 -14.26 -13.17 2.12
N GLY A 228 -14.48 -12.55 0.95
CA GLY A 228 -13.86 -11.28 0.57
C GLY A 228 -14.24 -10.12 1.48
N ALA A 229 -15.47 -10.11 1.98
CA ALA A 229 -16.07 -9.06 2.79
C ALA A 229 -16.44 -9.49 4.22
N ASP A 230 -15.87 -10.58 4.73
CA ASP A 230 -16.20 -11.08 6.08
C ASP A 230 -15.85 -10.06 7.19
N SER A 231 -14.90 -9.16 6.93
CA SER A 231 -14.52 -8.06 7.84
C SER A 231 -15.48 -6.87 7.85
N VAL A 232 -16.48 -6.83 6.96
CA VAL A 232 -17.48 -5.76 6.93
C VAL A 232 -18.55 -6.04 7.97
N ILE A 233 -18.56 -5.26 9.05
CA ILE A 233 -19.46 -5.44 10.20
C ILE A 233 -20.68 -4.52 10.07
N GLY A 234 -21.88 -5.10 10.18
CA GLY A 234 -23.16 -4.37 10.29
C GLY A 234 -23.42 -3.85 11.69
N TYR A 235 -24.67 -3.92 12.13
CA TYR A 235 -25.02 -3.47 13.48
C TYR A 235 -24.44 -4.40 14.56
N GLN A 236 -24.53 -5.72 14.36
CA GLN A 236 -23.95 -6.73 15.26
C GLN A 236 -22.94 -7.67 14.61
N GLY A 237 -22.90 -7.75 13.28
CA GLY A 237 -22.00 -8.66 12.60
C GLY A 237 -22.04 -8.62 11.08
N PRO A 238 -21.16 -9.38 10.41
CA PRO A 238 -21.13 -9.47 8.96
C PRO A 238 -22.36 -10.20 8.42
N THR A 239 -22.65 -9.96 7.14
CA THR A 239 -23.75 -10.61 6.42
C THR A 239 -23.26 -11.20 5.10
N ASP A 240 -23.39 -12.51 4.94
CA ASP A 240 -23.12 -13.21 3.69
C ASP A 240 -24.25 -12.99 2.71
N SER A 241 -23.89 -12.62 1.49
CA SER A 241 -24.85 -12.33 0.45
C SER A 241 -24.34 -12.77 -0.92
N LEU A 242 -25.27 -12.96 -1.84
CA LEU A 242 -25.03 -13.24 -3.24
C LEU A 242 -25.51 -12.08 -4.07
N ILE A 243 -24.68 -11.63 -5.00
CA ILE A 243 -25.11 -10.77 -6.10
C ILE A 243 -24.96 -11.55 -7.41
N GLY A 244 -26.02 -11.56 -8.22
CA GLY A 244 -26.03 -12.27 -9.50
C GLY A 244 -25.89 -11.30 -10.67
N PHE A 245 -25.06 -11.67 -11.62
CA PHE A 245 -24.79 -10.96 -12.86
C PHE A 245 -25.23 -11.80 -14.05
N ASP A 246 -25.92 -11.18 -15.01
CA ASP A 246 -26.24 -11.85 -16.26
C ASP A 246 -24.98 -12.06 -17.14
N SER A 247 -25.16 -12.66 -18.32
CA SER A 247 -24.07 -12.88 -19.28
C SER A 247 -23.41 -11.60 -19.78
N THR A 248 -24.02 -10.42 -19.59
CA THR A 248 -23.45 -9.13 -19.95
C THR A 248 -22.62 -8.51 -18.82
N GLY A 249 -22.64 -9.10 -17.62
CA GLY A 249 -21.98 -8.56 -16.43
C GLY A 249 -22.84 -7.55 -15.67
N THR A 250 -24.14 -7.49 -15.95
CA THR A 250 -25.08 -6.57 -15.27
C THR A 250 -25.74 -7.27 -14.09
N ALA A 251 -25.78 -6.62 -12.93
CA ALA A 251 -26.41 -7.15 -11.73
C ALA A 251 -27.93 -7.26 -11.94
N VAL A 252 -28.45 -8.49 -11.84
CA VAL A 252 -29.87 -8.80 -12.05
C VAL A 252 -30.61 -9.15 -10.77
N GLY A 253 -29.88 -9.42 -9.69
CA GLY A 253 -30.50 -9.65 -8.40
C GLY A 253 -29.51 -9.89 -7.29
N PHE A 254 -30.06 -9.95 -6.09
CA PHE A 254 -29.32 -10.04 -4.85
C PHE A 254 -30.10 -10.88 -3.84
N SER A 255 -29.38 -11.67 -3.04
CA SER A 255 -29.97 -12.45 -1.95
C SER A 255 -29.05 -12.45 -0.74
N ILE A 256 -29.61 -12.11 0.42
CA ILE A 256 -28.96 -12.32 1.71
C ILE A 256 -29.01 -13.82 2.02
N ARG A 257 -27.87 -14.38 2.42
CA ARG A 257 -27.75 -15.76 2.88
C ARG A 257 -27.86 -15.77 4.40
N LYS A 258 -26.74 -16.02 5.07
CA LYS A 258 -26.59 -16.04 6.53
C LYS A 258 -26.07 -14.71 7.03
N THR A 259 -26.37 -14.39 8.28
CA THR A 259 -26.01 -13.12 8.90
C THR A 259 -25.67 -13.33 10.37
N PHE A 260 -24.68 -12.58 10.86
CA PHE A 260 -24.41 -12.40 12.29
C PHE A 260 -24.96 -11.06 12.78
N ASP A 261 -25.67 -10.33 11.93
CA ASP A 261 -26.42 -9.16 12.31
C ASP A 261 -27.77 -9.60 12.92
N ASN A 262 -28.39 -8.75 13.73
CA ASN A 262 -29.63 -9.12 14.41
C ASN A 262 -30.88 -8.98 13.54
N GLU A 263 -31.84 -9.86 13.80
CA GLU A 263 -33.22 -9.62 13.42
C GLU A 263 -33.88 -8.66 14.45
N PRO A 264 -34.76 -7.74 14.03
CA PRO A 264 -35.43 -7.67 12.73
C PRO A 264 -34.71 -6.84 11.66
N TYR A 265 -33.53 -6.26 11.92
CA TYR A 265 -32.93 -5.29 11.00
C TYR A 265 -32.57 -5.90 9.65
N VAL A 266 -32.11 -7.15 9.62
CA VAL A 266 -31.83 -7.86 8.37
C VAL A 266 -33.12 -8.12 7.57
N SER A 267 -34.24 -8.45 8.24
CA SER A 267 -35.55 -8.58 7.58
C SER A 267 -35.98 -7.28 6.88
N TYR A 268 -35.75 -6.11 7.49
CA TYR A 268 -36.06 -4.84 6.86
C TYR A 268 -35.28 -4.66 5.56
N VAL A 269 -34.02 -5.10 5.51
CA VAL A 269 -33.22 -5.08 4.27
C VAL A 269 -33.69 -6.10 3.24
N ARG A 270 -34.13 -7.29 3.66
CA ARG A 270 -34.67 -8.33 2.75
C ARG A 270 -35.96 -7.89 2.08
N ASP A 271 -36.83 -7.23 2.84
CA ASP A 271 -38.17 -6.82 2.45
C ASP A 271 -38.19 -5.46 1.73
N ASP A 272 -37.14 -4.65 1.89
CA ASP A 272 -37.02 -3.37 1.21
C ASP A 272 -36.72 -3.56 -0.29
N THR A 273 -37.77 -3.41 -1.10
CA THR A 273 -37.66 -3.48 -2.56
C THR A 273 -36.82 -2.36 -3.16
N SER A 274 -36.65 -1.23 -2.47
CA SER A 274 -35.83 -0.11 -2.92
C SER A 274 -34.34 -0.37 -2.68
N PHE A 275 -33.98 -1.13 -1.64
CA PHE A 275 -32.61 -1.51 -1.33
C PHE A 275 -31.96 -2.25 -2.52
N ARG A 276 -32.72 -3.14 -3.17
CA ARG A 276 -32.22 -3.89 -4.34
C ARG A 276 -31.94 -2.98 -5.54
N LYS A 277 -32.65 -1.86 -5.67
CA LYS A 277 -32.47 -0.91 -6.78
C LYS A 277 -31.12 -0.20 -6.73
N TYR A 278 -30.43 -0.20 -5.58
CA TYR A 278 -29.07 0.32 -5.48
C TYR A 278 -28.02 -0.58 -6.12
N PHE A 279 -28.35 -1.81 -6.53
CA PHE A 279 -27.40 -2.72 -7.17
C PHE A 279 -27.89 -3.21 -8.53
N ILE A 280 -29.19 -3.49 -8.66
CA ILE A 280 -29.77 -4.01 -9.91
C ILE A 280 -29.57 -3.00 -11.04
N GLY A 281 -29.10 -3.49 -12.18
CA GLY A 281 -28.77 -2.68 -13.34
C GLY A 281 -27.34 -2.14 -13.35
N GLN A 282 -26.60 -2.24 -12.24
CA GLN A 282 -25.19 -1.86 -12.21
C GLN A 282 -24.30 -2.97 -12.76
N THR A 283 -23.22 -2.60 -13.43
CA THR A 283 -22.24 -3.57 -13.92
C THR A 283 -21.33 -4.07 -12.79
N PHE A 284 -20.72 -5.23 -12.97
CA PHE A 284 -19.69 -5.72 -12.05
C PHE A 284 -18.57 -4.69 -11.87
N GLU A 285 -18.15 -4.04 -12.95
CA GLU A 285 -17.13 -3.01 -12.94
C GLU A 285 -17.55 -1.76 -12.14
N GLU A 286 -18.81 -1.34 -12.23
CA GLU A 286 -19.37 -0.24 -11.42
C GLU A 286 -19.31 -0.58 -9.93
N LEU A 287 -19.77 -1.77 -9.54
CA LEU A 287 -19.74 -2.23 -8.15
C LEU A 287 -18.31 -2.42 -7.63
N ALA A 288 -17.40 -2.92 -8.47
CA ALA A 288 -15.99 -3.05 -8.14
C ALA A 288 -15.25 -1.71 -8.07
N SER A 289 -15.82 -0.63 -8.59
CA SER A 289 -15.23 0.72 -8.55
C SER A 289 -15.86 1.65 -7.51
N ALA A 290 -16.94 1.20 -6.86
CA ALA A 290 -17.65 1.98 -5.84
C ALA A 290 -16.79 2.24 -4.60
N ASP A 291 -16.98 3.41 -3.97
CA ASP A 291 -16.20 3.84 -2.82
C ASP A 291 -16.42 2.92 -1.61
N LYS A 292 -15.32 2.48 -0.96
CA LYS A 292 -15.37 1.64 0.25
C LYS A 292 -15.78 2.44 1.49
N GLU A 293 -15.60 3.75 1.51
CA GLU A 293 -15.86 4.57 2.70
C GLU A 293 -17.25 5.22 2.68
N ARG A 294 -17.91 5.17 1.51
CA ARG A 294 -19.24 5.71 1.33
C ARG A 294 -20.21 4.60 0.97
N SER A 295 -21.12 4.29 1.89
CA SER A 295 -22.20 3.36 1.60
C SER A 295 -22.99 3.85 0.37
N PRO A 296 -23.31 2.98 -0.60
CA PRO A 296 -24.05 3.36 -1.80
C PRO A 296 -25.53 3.60 -1.51
N THR A 297 -25.94 3.45 -0.25
CA THR A 297 -27.31 3.61 0.21
C THR A 297 -27.34 4.54 1.42
N GLU A 298 -28.38 5.37 1.53
CA GLU A 298 -28.73 6.08 2.78
C GLU A 298 -29.14 5.10 3.91
N GLY A 299 -29.21 3.80 3.58
CA GLY A 299 -29.67 2.73 4.43
C GLY A 299 -31.17 2.55 4.38
N VAL A 300 -31.62 1.40 4.86
CA VAL A 300 -33.03 1.08 5.08
C VAL A 300 -33.45 1.66 6.42
N SER A 301 -34.63 2.30 6.48
CA SER A 301 -35.14 2.89 7.72
C SER A 301 -35.21 1.83 8.84
N GLY A 302 -34.62 2.14 10.00
CA GLY A 302 -34.53 1.21 11.13
C GLY A 302 -33.44 0.14 11.00
N ALA A 303 -32.78 0.01 9.84
CA ALA A 303 -31.71 -0.95 9.59
C ALA A 303 -30.50 -0.31 8.88
N THR A 304 -30.23 0.97 9.13
CA THR A 304 -29.21 1.76 8.41
C THR A 304 -27.83 1.11 8.47
N MET A 305 -27.34 0.75 9.66
CA MET A 305 -26.02 0.11 9.80
C MET A 305 -25.93 -1.24 9.06
N THR A 306 -26.95 -2.09 9.21
CA THR A 306 -27.04 -3.40 8.56
C THR A 306 -27.10 -3.29 7.04
N SER A 307 -27.99 -2.45 6.51
CA SER A 307 -28.12 -2.21 5.06
C SER A 307 -26.88 -1.57 4.46
N GLN A 308 -26.27 -0.61 5.16
CA GLN A 308 -25.03 0.01 4.71
C GLN A 308 -23.86 -0.98 4.70
N ALA A 309 -23.77 -1.87 5.69
CA ALA A 309 -22.74 -2.90 5.74
C ALA A 309 -22.95 -3.99 4.70
N ILE A 310 -24.19 -4.41 4.42
CA ILE A 310 -24.49 -5.35 3.33
C ILE A 310 -24.10 -4.72 1.99
N ALA A 311 -24.48 -3.47 1.79
CA ALA A 311 -24.14 -2.70 0.60
C ALA A 311 -22.62 -2.59 0.41
N GLN A 312 -21.92 -2.27 1.49
CA GLN A 312 -20.48 -2.21 1.55
C GLN A 312 -19.83 -3.59 1.29
N ALA A 313 -20.41 -4.68 1.79
CA ALA A 313 -19.89 -6.02 1.59
C ALA A 313 -19.97 -6.45 0.11
N ILE A 314 -21.02 -6.05 -0.61
CA ILE A 314 -21.12 -6.27 -2.07
C ILE A 314 -19.99 -5.54 -2.81
N ILE A 315 -19.73 -4.28 -2.43
CA ILE A 315 -18.64 -3.47 -3.01
C ILE A 315 -17.28 -4.11 -2.73
N VAL A 316 -16.98 -4.41 -1.46
CA VAL A 316 -15.71 -5.00 -1.02
C VAL A 316 -15.46 -6.36 -1.68
N ALA A 317 -16.50 -7.18 -1.84
CA ALA A 317 -16.39 -8.45 -2.53
C ALA A 317 -16.17 -8.29 -4.03
N SER A 318 -16.86 -7.34 -4.66
CA SER A 318 -16.69 -7.01 -6.09
C SER A 318 -15.29 -6.48 -6.37
N GLN A 319 -14.76 -5.63 -5.48
CA GLN A 319 -13.36 -5.18 -5.51
C GLN A 319 -12.39 -6.32 -5.29
N SER A 320 -12.61 -7.18 -4.30
CA SER A 320 -11.72 -8.32 -4.03
C SER A 320 -11.69 -9.30 -5.20
N ALA A 321 -12.83 -9.53 -5.86
CA ALA A 321 -12.92 -10.31 -7.10
C ALA A 321 -12.24 -9.59 -8.28
N SER A 322 -12.43 -8.27 -8.38
CA SER A 322 -11.81 -7.44 -9.42
C SER A 322 -10.29 -7.33 -9.25
N GLU A 323 -9.76 -7.16 -8.05
CA GLU A 323 -8.33 -7.17 -7.73
C GLU A 323 -7.71 -8.52 -8.07
N ARG A 324 -8.38 -9.64 -7.73
CA ARG A 324 -7.98 -10.99 -8.16
C ARG A 324 -7.98 -11.15 -9.69
N ARG A 325 -8.90 -10.46 -10.38
CA ARG A 325 -8.96 -10.39 -11.86
C ARG A 325 -7.94 -9.40 -12.45
N GLN A 326 -7.61 -8.31 -11.74
CA GLN A 326 -6.80 -7.18 -12.19
C GLN A 326 -5.30 -7.40 -11.94
N GLN A 327 -4.96 -8.16 -10.89
CA GLN A 327 -3.63 -8.74 -10.70
C GLN A 327 -3.28 -9.73 -11.84
N ARG A 328 -4.29 -10.29 -12.51
CA ARG A 328 -4.17 -10.99 -13.80
C ARG A 328 -4.14 -10.05 -15.03
N SER A 329 -4.53 -8.76 -14.93
CA SER A 329 -4.73 -7.79 -16.02
C SER A 329 -3.73 -6.60 -16.06
N PHE A 330 -2.53 -6.76 -15.50
CA PHE A 330 -1.48 -5.72 -15.41
C PHE A 330 -1.15 -5.02 -16.75
N ILE A 331 -1.33 -5.71 -17.89
CA ILE A 331 -1.07 -5.16 -19.23
C ILE A 331 -2.18 -4.20 -19.72
N GLN A 332 -3.44 -4.37 -19.29
CA GLN A 332 -4.56 -3.50 -19.69
C GLN A 332 -4.61 -2.18 -18.90
N ASN A 333 -4.12 -2.15 -17.66
CA ASN A 333 -4.12 -0.96 -16.77
C ASN A 333 -3.26 0.21 -17.27
N ILE A 334 -2.27 -0.04 -18.12
CA ILE A 334 -1.42 1.01 -18.69
C ILE A 334 -2.23 1.84 -19.71
N VAL A 335 -3.21 1.22 -20.39
CA VAL A 335 -4.02 1.85 -21.43
C VAL A 335 -5.16 2.69 -20.83
N SER A 336 -5.80 2.22 -19.76
CA SER A 336 -6.90 2.95 -19.09
C SER A 336 -6.42 4.15 -18.25
N ARG A 337 -5.19 4.11 -17.69
CA ARG A 337 -4.58 5.26 -16.99
C ARG A 337 -4.36 6.49 -17.89
N ALA A 338 -4.28 6.29 -19.21
CA ALA A 338 -4.23 7.39 -20.17
C ALA A 338 -5.62 8.00 -20.44
N GLN A 339 -6.71 7.28 -20.15
CA GLN A 339 -8.09 7.69 -20.46
C GLN A 339 -8.80 8.40 -19.28
N SER A 340 -8.28 8.33 -18.05
CA SER A 340 -8.86 8.95 -16.83
C SER A 340 -8.34 10.36 -16.51
N LEU A 341 -7.68 11.03 -17.46
CA LEU A 341 -7.15 12.37 -17.25
C LEU A 341 -8.28 13.40 -17.26
N ASN A 342 -8.46 14.14 -16.16
CA ASN A 342 -9.37 15.29 -16.11
C ASN A 342 -8.85 16.44 -17.00
N ALA A 343 -9.72 17.39 -17.39
CA ALA A 343 -9.31 18.52 -18.25
C ALA A 343 -8.06 19.28 -17.75
N PRO A 344 -7.87 19.52 -16.43
CA PRO A 344 -6.63 20.11 -15.92
C PRO A 344 -5.39 19.20 -16.08
N GLN A 345 -5.56 17.89 -16.01
CA GLN A 345 -4.47 16.92 -16.17
C GLN A 345 -4.06 16.77 -17.64
N TRP A 346 -5.01 16.86 -18.58
CA TRP A 346 -4.70 16.97 -20.01
C TRP A 346 -3.88 18.22 -20.32
N GLY A 347 -4.19 19.35 -19.69
CA GLY A 347 -3.38 20.57 -19.80
C GLY A 347 -1.95 20.36 -19.29
N ALA A 348 -1.76 19.61 -18.20
CA ALA A 348 -0.43 19.28 -17.69
C ALA A 348 0.34 18.38 -18.67
N VAL A 349 -0.30 17.33 -19.20
CA VAL A 349 0.28 16.43 -20.21
C VAL A 349 0.65 17.19 -21.50
N LEU A 350 -0.19 18.14 -21.92
CA LEU A 350 0.08 19.01 -23.06
C LEU A 350 1.32 19.87 -22.83
N ILE A 351 1.42 20.55 -21.68
CA ILE A 351 2.60 21.37 -21.32
C ILE A 351 3.85 20.49 -21.25
N MET A 352 3.75 19.29 -20.69
CA MET A 352 4.85 18.32 -20.63
C MET A 352 5.30 17.89 -22.02
N SER A 353 4.36 17.63 -22.93
CA SER A 353 4.63 17.25 -24.32
C SER A 353 5.31 18.39 -25.08
N ILE A 354 4.81 19.62 -24.94
CA ILE A 354 5.41 20.82 -25.53
C ILE A 354 6.83 21.04 -24.99
N GLY A 355 7.03 20.93 -23.67
CA GLY A 355 8.36 21.04 -23.06
C GLY A 355 9.31 19.92 -23.48
N LEU A 356 8.81 18.72 -23.81
CA LEU A 356 9.61 17.65 -24.40
C LEU A 356 10.08 18.04 -25.82
N ILE A 357 9.15 18.50 -26.67
CA ILE A 357 9.43 18.92 -28.04
C ILE A 357 10.43 20.08 -28.05
N ILE A 358 10.21 21.13 -27.26
CA ILE A 358 11.11 22.28 -27.16
C ILE A 358 12.45 21.87 -26.52
N GLY A 359 12.45 20.89 -25.60
CA GLY A 359 13.64 20.33 -24.96
C GLY A 359 14.58 19.62 -25.93
N TYR A 360 14.00 18.94 -26.93
CA TYR A 360 14.76 18.19 -27.92
C TYR A 360 15.13 18.96 -29.17
N THR A 361 14.37 20.01 -29.52
CA THR A 361 14.55 20.81 -30.74
C THR A 361 15.40 22.07 -30.51
N ARG A 362 15.71 22.80 -31.59
CA ARG A 362 16.43 24.09 -31.55
C ARG A 362 15.58 25.23 -30.98
N PHE A 363 14.26 25.03 -30.83
CA PHE A 363 13.32 26.03 -30.31
C PHE A 363 13.56 26.42 -28.84
N ARG A 364 14.40 25.68 -28.11
CA ARG A 364 14.86 26.07 -26.76
C ARG A 364 15.43 27.50 -26.69
N GLY A 365 16.09 27.96 -27.76
CA GLY A 365 16.69 29.30 -27.82
C GLY A 365 15.70 30.42 -28.15
N HIS A 366 14.50 30.08 -28.61
CA HIS A 366 13.48 31.00 -29.08
C HIS A 366 12.71 31.64 -27.93
N TRP A 367 12.04 32.77 -28.16
CA TRP A 367 11.30 33.51 -27.12
C TRP A 367 10.20 32.64 -26.45
N VAL A 368 9.58 31.76 -27.23
CA VAL A 368 8.60 30.77 -26.73
C VAL A 368 9.21 29.85 -25.67
N GLY A 369 10.40 29.30 -25.92
CA GLY A 369 11.07 28.41 -24.98
C GLY A 369 11.71 29.13 -23.79
N ARG A 370 12.01 30.42 -23.91
CA ARG A 370 12.67 31.23 -22.86
C ARG A 370 11.71 31.97 -21.94
N ILE A 371 10.51 32.28 -22.39
CA ILE A 371 9.54 33.12 -21.67
C ILE A 371 8.20 32.40 -21.55
N VAL A 372 7.57 32.03 -22.68
CA VAL A 372 6.20 31.49 -22.69
C VAL A 372 6.11 30.16 -21.95
N LEU A 373 6.92 29.18 -22.32
CA LEU A 373 6.89 27.86 -21.69
C LEU A 373 7.22 27.93 -20.18
N PRO A 374 8.31 28.61 -19.73
CA PRO A 374 8.56 28.79 -18.30
C PRO A 374 7.41 29.45 -17.54
N LEU A 375 6.70 30.41 -18.15
CA LEU A 375 5.55 31.07 -17.51
C LEU A 375 4.39 30.09 -17.30
N PHE A 376 4.05 29.30 -18.31
CA PHE A 376 3.01 28.26 -18.19
C PHE A 376 3.42 27.16 -17.21
N VAL A 377 4.67 26.73 -17.22
CA VAL A 377 5.18 25.72 -16.28
C VAL A 377 5.12 26.25 -14.85
N LEU A 378 5.46 27.51 -14.62
CA LEU A 378 5.41 28.12 -13.29
C LEU A 378 3.97 28.25 -12.76
N THR A 379 3.07 28.81 -13.58
CA THR A 379 1.69 29.11 -13.18
C THR A 379 0.82 27.85 -13.14
N TYR A 380 0.92 27.01 -14.16
CA TYR A 380 0.06 25.84 -14.33
C TYR A 380 0.63 24.60 -13.63
N LEU A 381 1.83 24.13 -14.01
CA LEU A 381 2.41 22.92 -13.40
C LEU A 381 2.86 23.18 -11.95
N GLY A 382 3.38 24.37 -11.67
CA GLY A 382 3.79 24.79 -10.32
C GLY A 382 2.61 25.10 -9.42
N PHE A 383 2.13 26.35 -9.45
CA PHE A 383 1.08 26.81 -8.52
C PHE A 383 -0.30 26.16 -8.76
N GLY A 384 -0.64 25.82 -10.00
CA GLY A 384 -1.93 25.20 -10.33
C GLY A 384 -2.01 23.74 -9.93
N ALA A 385 -1.04 22.93 -10.36
CA ALA A 385 -1.07 21.47 -10.19
C ALA A 385 -0.21 20.96 -9.02
N GLY A 386 0.70 21.78 -8.47
CA GLY A 386 1.68 21.32 -7.46
C GLY A 386 2.59 20.20 -7.97
N ALA A 387 2.74 20.05 -9.30
CA ALA A 387 3.39 18.91 -9.92
C ALA A 387 4.91 19.12 -10.01
N LEU A 388 5.60 18.94 -8.88
CA LEU A 388 7.06 19.01 -8.80
C LEU A 388 7.63 17.68 -8.31
N LEU A 389 8.63 17.18 -9.02
CA LEU A 389 9.45 16.05 -8.57
C LEU A 389 10.29 16.48 -7.36
N SER A 390 10.11 15.78 -6.24
CA SER A 390 10.87 15.94 -4.99
C SER A 390 11.49 14.63 -4.53
N GLN A 391 12.48 14.70 -3.63
CA GLN A 391 13.03 13.49 -3.00
C GLN A 391 12.06 12.85 -2.02
N ALA A 392 11.28 13.67 -1.30
CA ALA A 392 10.26 13.19 -0.40
C ALA A 392 9.23 12.31 -1.14
N GLN A 393 8.81 12.74 -2.33
CA GLN A 393 7.94 11.94 -3.20
C GLN A 393 8.61 10.64 -3.63
N LEU A 394 9.85 10.70 -4.13
CA LEU A 394 10.54 9.52 -4.65
C LEU A 394 10.76 8.47 -3.55
N TRP A 395 11.32 8.86 -2.40
CA TRP A 395 11.55 7.93 -1.29
C TRP A 395 10.25 7.48 -0.63
N GLY A 396 9.26 8.36 -0.50
CA GLY A 396 7.94 7.99 -0.01
C GLY A 396 7.24 6.95 -0.89
N TRP A 397 7.36 7.06 -2.22
CA TRP A 397 6.84 6.05 -3.14
C TRP A 397 7.65 4.74 -3.12
N ALA A 398 8.94 4.81 -2.81
CA ALA A 398 9.76 3.62 -2.63
C ALA A 398 9.33 2.80 -1.40
N LEU A 399 8.92 3.48 -0.33
CA LEU A 399 8.45 2.84 0.90
C LEU A 399 7.00 2.37 0.78
N HIS A 400 6.09 3.25 0.38
CA HIS A 400 4.65 3.03 0.50
C HIS A 400 3.94 2.69 -0.83
N GLY A 401 4.69 2.66 -1.93
CA GLY A 401 4.13 2.49 -3.27
C GLY A 401 3.58 3.79 -3.88
N ILE A 402 3.12 3.70 -5.13
CA ILE A 402 2.68 4.86 -5.90
C ILE A 402 1.16 5.07 -5.70
N PRO A 403 0.72 6.24 -5.20
CA PRO A 403 -0.69 6.53 -5.00
C PRO A 403 -1.44 6.64 -6.34
N GLN A 404 -2.66 6.12 -6.38
CA GLN A 404 -3.45 6.00 -7.62
C GLN A 404 -3.78 7.36 -8.28
N GLY A 405 -3.92 8.44 -7.50
CA GLY A 405 -4.22 9.80 -7.99
C GLY A 405 -3.03 10.58 -8.55
N ALA A 406 -1.80 10.05 -8.44
CA ALA A 406 -0.60 10.77 -8.85
C ALA A 406 -0.20 10.57 -10.32
N THR A 407 -1.15 10.34 -11.23
CA THR A 407 -0.89 9.99 -12.65
C THR A 407 0.00 11.00 -13.38
N VAL A 408 -0.31 12.31 -13.28
CA VAL A 408 0.48 13.38 -13.91
C VAL A 408 1.89 13.44 -13.32
N LEU A 409 1.99 13.32 -11.99
CA LEU A 409 3.26 13.36 -11.29
C LEU A 409 4.10 12.12 -11.58
N LEU A 410 3.48 10.95 -11.73
CA LEU A 410 4.12 9.70 -12.16
C LEU A 410 4.68 9.82 -13.58
N LEU A 411 3.88 10.34 -14.52
CA LEU A 411 4.34 10.61 -15.87
C LEU A 411 5.52 11.60 -15.87
N LEU A 412 5.45 12.63 -15.04
CA LEU A 412 6.52 13.62 -14.88
C LEU A 412 7.79 13.00 -14.30
N SER A 413 7.68 12.14 -13.28
CA SER A 413 8.79 11.36 -12.71
C SER A 413 9.44 10.45 -13.74
N LEU A 414 8.63 9.72 -14.51
CA LEU A 414 9.12 8.85 -15.58
C LEU A 414 9.87 9.67 -16.64
N LEU A 415 9.28 10.76 -17.13
CA LEU A 415 9.96 11.65 -18.08
C LEU A 415 11.24 12.25 -17.49
N ALA A 416 11.22 12.65 -16.23
CA ALA A 416 12.37 13.25 -15.55
C ALA A 416 13.56 12.28 -15.44
N VAL A 417 13.31 10.99 -15.23
CA VAL A 417 14.35 9.95 -15.10
C VAL A 417 14.74 9.37 -16.47
N VAL A 418 13.77 8.99 -17.30
CA VAL A 418 14.00 8.31 -18.59
C VAL A 418 14.66 9.24 -19.61
N SER A 419 14.23 10.50 -19.71
CA SER A 419 14.82 11.48 -20.64
C SER A 419 16.35 11.59 -20.47
N PRO A 420 16.90 11.94 -19.29
CA PRO A 420 18.34 12.04 -19.13
C PRO A 420 19.06 10.69 -19.17
N ALA A 421 18.42 9.59 -18.73
CA ALA A 421 18.99 8.26 -18.78
C ALA A 421 19.22 7.75 -20.21
N THR A 422 18.33 8.07 -21.14
CA THR A 422 18.39 7.58 -22.53
C THR A 422 19.07 8.57 -23.47
N THR A 423 18.69 9.84 -23.40
CA THR A 423 19.12 10.86 -24.36
C THR A 423 20.27 11.73 -23.87
N GLY A 424 20.59 11.66 -22.57
CA GLY A 424 21.59 12.54 -21.96
C GLY A 424 21.15 14.00 -21.87
N LYS A 425 19.86 14.31 -22.00
CA LYS A 425 19.29 15.65 -21.82
C LYS A 425 18.34 15.67 -20.62
N ASN A 426 18.58 16.58 -19.67
CA ASN A 426 17.72 16.76 -18.49
C ASN A 426 16.59 17.72 -18.87
N VAL A 427 15.56 17.23 -19.57
CA VAL A 427 14.43 18.06 -20.02
C VAL A 427 13.66 18.60 -18.81
N TYR A 428 13.45 17.79 -17.77
CA TYR A 428 12.74 18.19 -16.56
C TYR A 428 13.31 19.47 -15.92
N CYS A 429 14.54 19.44 -15.42
CA CYS A 429 15.15 20.61 -14.74
C CYS A 429 15.27 21.85 -15.64
N ASN A 430 15.32 21.66 -16.96
CA ASN A 430 15.52 22.76 -17.89
C ASN A 430 14.23 23.41 -18.36
N GLN A 431 13.13 22.65 -18.47
CA GLN A 431 11.90 23.09 -19.16
C GLN A 431 10.60 22.72 -18.45
N LEU A 432 10.58 21.76 -17.52
CA LEU A 432 9.33 21.30 -16.88
C LEU A 432 9.30 21.52 -15.36
N CYS A 433 10.43 21.77 -14.71
CA CYS A 433 10.49 22.08 -13.29
C CYS A 433 10.05 23.54 -13.06
N ALA A 434 8.96 23.74 -12.30
CA ALA A 434 8.43 25.06 -11.97
C ALA A 434 9.44 25.94 -11.22
N HIS A 435 10.24 25.37 -10.31
CA HIS A 435 11.30 26.12 -9.63
C HIS A 435 12.43 26.55 -10.56
N GLY A 436 12.84 25.68 -11.49
CA GLY A 436 13.77 26.06 -12.55
C GLY A 436 13.21 27.17 -13.44
N ALA A 437 11.93 27.09 -13.80
CA ALA A 437 11.24 28.11 -14.57
C ALA A 437 11.18 29.46 -13.84
N ALA A 438 10.86 29.48 -12.55
CA ALA A 438 10.87 30.67 -11.71
C ALA A 438 12.23 31.36 -11.74
N GLN A 439 13.31 30.60 -11.53
CA GLN A 439 14.67 31.13 -11.57
C GLN A 439 15.07 31.65 -12.97
N GLN A 440 14.51 31.10 -14.06
CA GLN A 440 14.80 31.53 -15.44
C GLN A 440 14.11 32.85 -15.76
N LEU A 441 12.83 32.96 -15.38
CA LEU A 441 12.05 34.18 -15.53
C LEU A 441 12.63 35.31 -14.69
N LEU A 442 13.05 35.02 -13.44
CA LEU A 442 13.69 35.97 -12.55
C LEU A 442 14.92 36.63 -13.19
N LYS A 443 15.74 35.85 -13.91
CA LYS A 443 16.91 36.37 -14.63
C LYS A 443 16.51 37.39 -15.71
N ILE A 444 15.41 37.15 -16.43
CA ILE A 444 14.96 38.00 -17.53
C ILE A 444 14.38 39.31 -17.01
N THR A 445 13.71 39.27 -15.85
CA THR A 445 13.10 40.45 -15.22
C THR A 445 14.10 41.41 -14.58
N ILE A 446 15.35 40.99 -14.32
CA ILE A 446 16.35 41.87 -13.70
C ILE A 446 16.96 42.82 -14.77
N PRO A 447 16.84 44.15 -14.60
CA PRO A 447 17.31 45.11 -15.60
C PRO A 447 18.83 45.11 -15.75
N ASN A 448 19.30 45.31 -17.00
CA ASN A 448 20.72 45.25 -17.40
C ASN A 448 21.66 46.16 -16.59
N GLN A 449 21.16 47.25 -15.98
CA GLN A 449 21.96 48.16 -15.16
C GLN A 449 22.36 47.55 -13.80
N ARG A 450 21.45 46.81 -13.14
CA ARG A 450 21.77 46.04 -11.91
C ARG A 450 22.67 44.84 -12.20
N LEU A 451 22.66 44.35 -13.44
CA LEU A 451 23.54 43.28 -13.92
C LEU A 451 25.03 43.65 -13.77
N ARG A 452 25.42 44.93 -13.87
CA ARG A 452 26.83 45.35 -13.66
C ARG A 452 27.31 45.17 -12.21
N PHE A 453 26.51 45.57 -11.23
CA PHE A 453 26.82 45.32 -9.81
C PHE A 453 26.84 43.81 -9.51
N LEU A 454 25.84 43.09 -10.03
CA LEU A 454 25.76 41.63 -9.92
C LEU A 454 26.94 40.92 -10.60
N THR A 455 27.49 41.42 -11.70
CA THR A 455 28.68 40.80 -12.32
C THR A 455 29.93 40.90 -11.45
N ARG A 456 30.03 41.93 -10.59
CA ARG A 456 31.14 42.06 -9.62
C ARG A 456 30.98 41.07 -8.47
N THR A 457 29.79 40.95 -7.90
CA THR A 457 29.49 39.96 -6.85
C THR A 457 29.51 38.53 -7.39
N GLN A 458 29.13 38.30 -8.65
CA GLN A 458 29.19 36.99 -9.30
C GLN A 458 30.64 36.50 -9.48
N LYS A 459 31.61 37.42 -9.66
CA LYS A 459 33.04 37.07 -9.73
C LYS A 459 33.61 36.61 -8.37
N THR A 460 33.06 37.09 -7.25
CA THR A 460 33.49 36.68 -5.89
C THR A 460 32.66 35.52 -5.33
N LEU A 461 31.34 35.52 -5.51
CA LEU A 461 30.45 34.43 -5.03
C LEU A 461 30.49 33.19 -5.92
N GLY A 462 30.77 33.34 -7.22
CA GLY A 462 30.84 32.23 -8.16
C GLY A 462 31.83 31.13 -7.75
N PRO A 463 33.10 31.47 -7.44
CA PRO A 463 34.09 30.52 -6.92
C PRO A 463 33.67 29.89 -5.58
N LEU A 464 33.07 30.66 -4.67
CA LEU A 464 32.63 30.17 -3.36
C LEU A 464 31.47 29.18 -3.47
N LEU A 465 30.47 29.48 -4.29
CA LEU A 465 29.35 28.56 -4.59
C LEU A 465 29.81 27.30 -5.33
N GLN A 466 30.85 27.40 -6.17
CA GLN A 466 31.47 26.22 -6.79
C GLN A 466 32.13 25.29 -5.76
N HIS A 467 32.61 25.84 -4.64
CA HIS A 467 33.16 25.05 -3.54
C HIS A 467 32.09 24.20 -2.82
N VAL A 468 30.81 24.58 -2.94
CA VAL A 468 29.64 23.91 -2.34
C VAL A 468 29.03 22.85 -3.27
N TRP A 469 29.76 22.42 -4.31
CA TRP A 469 29.29 21.40 -5.29
C TRP A 469 28.91 20.05 -4.68
N TRP A 470 29.41 19.72 -3.49
CA TRP A 470 29.12 18.49 -2.75
C TRP A 470 27.79 18.54 -1.97
N PHE A 471 27.28 19.74 -1.68
CA PHE A 471 26.11 19.93 -0.82
C PHE A 471 24.82 19.30 -1.36
N PRO A 472 24.47 19.38 -2.67
CA PRO A 472 23.31 18.68 -3.21
C PRO A 472 23.39 17.16 -3.05
N TRP A 473 24.60 16.61 -3.13
CA TRP A 473 24.84 15.18 -2.92
C TRP A 473 24.75 14.80 -1.45
N MET A 474 25.27 15.63 -0.56
CA MET A 474 25.09 15.45 0.88
C MET A 474 23.59 15.44 1.24
N LEU A 475 22.81 16.40 0.75
CA LEU A 475 21.36 16.43 0.97
C LEU A 475 20.66 15.19 0.38
N PHE A 476 21.04 14.75 -0.81
CA PHE A 476 20.53 13.51 -1.41
C PHE A 476 20.79 12.29 -0.51
N VAL A 477 22.02 12.16 0.00
CA VAL A 477 22.42 11.06 0.88
C VAL A 477 21.69 11.14 2.21
N VAL A 478 21.58 12.32 2.81
CA VAL A 478 20.85 12.51 4.08
C VAL A 478 19.40 12.09 3.92
N CYS A 479 18.72 12.53 2.86
CA CYS A 479 17.33 12.11 2.59
C CYS A 479 17.21 10.59 2.39
N ALA A 480 18.16 9.99 1.66
CA ALA A 480 18.20 8.53 1.48
C ALA A 480 18.41 7.82 2.83
N LEU A 481 19.34 8.27 3.67
CA LEU A 481 19.61 7.68 4.98
C LEU A 481 18.43 7.83 5.95
N ILE A 482 17.79 9.01 5.99
CA ILE A 482 16.56 9.23 6.77
C ILE A 482 15.48 8.21 6.36
N SER A 483 15.35 7.96 5.06
CA SER A 483 14.37 6.99 4.52
C SER A 483 14.79 5.53 4.79
N ILE A 484 16.08 5.21 4.74
CA ILE A 484 16.61 3.86 5.01
C ILE A 484 16.43 3.49 6.49
N PHE A 485 16.59 4.44 7.40
CA PHE A 485 16.48 4.21 8.85
C PHE A 485 15.09 4.52 9.42
N ASP A 486 14.10 4.82 8.58
CA ASP A 486 12.73 5.19 8.97
C ASP A 486 12.67 6.27 10.07
N LEU A 487 13.55 7.28 9.95
CA LEU A 487 13.57 8.38 10.92
C LEU A 487 12.33 9.25 10.70
N LYS A 488 11.63 9.60 11.80
CA LYS A 488 10.40 10.43 11.81
C LYS A 488 10.67 11.90 11.48
N PHE A 489 11.33 12.16 10.36
CA PHE A 489 11.60 13.49 9.83
C PHE A 489 10.81 13.69 8.54
N SER A 490 10.10 14.82 8.44
CA SER A 490 9.37 15.17 7.22
C SER A 490 10.35 15.61 6.13
N LEU A 491 10.66 14.73 5.17
CA LEU A 491 11.53 15.06 4.03
C LEU A 491 10.97 16.18 3.15
N VAL A 492 9.65 16.38 3.20
CA VAL A 492 8.91 17.38 2.44
C VAL A 492 9.40 18.80 2.77
N ASP A 493 9.78 19.02 4.04
CA ASP A 493 10.23 20.30 4.56
C ASP A 493 11.67 20.69 4.15
N ALA A 494 12.39 19.78 3.49
CA ALA A 494 13.80 19.96 3.10
C ALA A 494 13.99 20.53 1.68
N GLU A 495 12.93 20.68 0.89
CA GLU A 495 12.96 21.23 -0.48
C GLU A 495 11.92 22.37 -0.63
N PRO A 496 12.15 23.34 -1.53
CA PRO A 496 11.24 24.49 -1.72
C PRO A 496 9.97 24.14 -2.50
N PHE A 497 9.70 22.87 -2.76
CA PHE A 497 8.70 22.46 -3.75
C PHE A 497 7.28 22.56 -3.21
N ASP A 498 7.07 22.31 -1.93
CA ASP A 498 5.75 22.44 -1.31
C ASP A 498 5.31 23.89 -1.16
N ALA A 499 6.23 24.85 -1.19
CA ALA A 499 5.92 26.29 -1.18
C ALA A 499 5.08 26.75 -2.40
N TYR A 500 4.97 25.93 -3.45
CA TYR A 500 4.06 26.17 -4.58
C TYR A 500 2.58 25.93 -4.21
N LEU A 501 2.30 25.25 -3.11
CA LEU A 501 0.97 25.08 -2.51
C LEU A 501 0.96 25.73 -1.12
N PRO A 502 0.88 27.08 -1.05
CA PRO A 502 1.10 27.83 0.19
C PRO A 502 0.08 27.54 1.29
N THR A 503 -1.07 26.94 0.96
CA THR A 503 -2.09 26.51 1.92
C THR A 503 -1.67 25.29 2.74
N ILE A 504 -0.72 24.49 2.25
CA ILE A 504 -0.29 23.20 2.84
C ILE A 504 1.19 23.25 3.24
N ALA A 505 1.96 24.18 2.67
CA ALA A 505 3.41 24.26 2.85
C ALA A 505 3.85 24.51 4.30
N GLY A 506 4.84 23.74 4.76
CA GLY A 506 5.57 24.00 6.00
C GLY A 506 6.37 25.31 5.94
N THR A 507 6.61 25.92 7.11
CA THR A 507 7.33 27.20 7.22
C THR A 507 8.76 27.11 6.69
N SER A 508 9.44 25.98 6.90
CA SER A 508 10.76 25.67 6.35
C SER A 508 10.78 25.68 4.82
N ALA A 509 9.82 25.01 4.16
CA ALA A 509 9.73 24.96 2.70
C ALA A 509 9.56 26.36 2.09
N ILE A 510 8.75 27.23 2.72
CA ILE A 510 8.55 28.62 2.31
C ILE A 510 9.85 29.44 2.48
N VAL A 511 10.55 29.29 3.61
CA VAL A 511 11.83 29.98 3.84
C VAL A 511 12.87 29.56 2.81
N ILE A 512 13.02 28.26 2.54
CA ILE A 512 13.93 27.72 1.52
C ILE A 512 13.55 28.26 0.13
N PHE A 513 12.26 28.33 -0.19
CA PHE A 513 11.76 28.89 -1.45
C PHE A 513 12.17 30.36 -1.62
N ILE A 514 11.97 31.21 -0.62
CA ILE A 514 12.34 32.63 -0.68
C ILE A 514 13.85 32.80 -0.79
N VAL A 515 14.62 32.10 0.06
CA VAL A 515 16.09 32.17 0.09
C VAL A 515 16.67 31.66 -1.24
N SER A 516 16.14 30.56 -1.78
CA SER A 516 16.60 30.01 -3.05
C SER A 516 16.40 30.96 -4.22
N LEU A 517 15.25 31.65 -4.30
CA LEU A 517 15.02 32.69 -5.32
C LEU A 517 15.91 33.92 -5.10
N ALA A 518 16.09 34.36 -3.86
CA ALA A 518 16.96 35.48 -3.52
C ALA A 518 18.41 35.23 -3.98
N ILE A 519 18.98 34.06 -3.67
CA ILE A 519 20.33 33.68 -4.13
C ILE A 519 20.37 33.56 -5.66
N SER A 520 19.28 33.13 -6.27
CA SER A 520 19.18 32.97 -7.73
C SER A 520 19.11 34.29 -8.50
N SER A 521 18.71 35.37 -7.82
CA SER A 521 18.83 36.71 -8.37
C SER A 521 20.30 37.14 -8.53
N LEU A 522 21.18 36.62 -7.67
CA LEU A 522 22.63 36.89 -7.68
C LEU A 522 23.39 36.02 -8.67
N SER A 523 23.03 34.73 -8.74
CA SER A 523 23.65 33.75 -9.62
C SER A 523 22.55 32.95 -10.33
N PRO A 524 22.38 33.09 -11.65
CA PRO A 524 21.29 32.44 -12.35
C PRO A 524 21.29 30.92 -12.12
N MET A 525 20.10 30.37 -11.81
CA MET A 525 19.92 28.94 -11.48
C MET A 525 20.70 28.47 -10.23
N ALA A 526 21.05 29.36 -9.28
CA ALA A 526 21.88 29.00 -8.12
C ALA A 526 21.39 27.76 -7.38
N TYR A 527 20.11 27.73 -6.99
CA TYR A 527 19.52 26.59 -6.29
C TYR A 527 19.57 25.30 -7.12
N CYS A 528 19.06 25.31 -8.37
CA CYS A 528 19.17 24.15 -9.27
C CYS A 528 20.61 23.65 -9.48
N ARG A 529 21.62 24.52 -9.42
CA ARG A 529 23.02 24.15 -9.64
C ARG A 529 23.70 23.63 -8.37
N TYR A 530 23.48 24.28 -7.24
CA TYR A 530 24.26 24.12 -6.00
C TYR A 530 23.45 23.71 -4.77
N GLY A 531 22.12 23.69 -4.82
CA GLY A 531 21.26 23.41 -3.65
C GLY A 531 20.22 22.30 -3.85
N CYS A 532 19.83 21.96 -5.08
CA CYS A 532 18.74 21.01 -5.34
C CYS A 532 19.23 19.55 -5.31
N PRO A 533 18.80 18.73 -4.32
CA PRO A 533 19.23 17.34 -4.23
C PRO A 533 18.53 16.46 -5.27
N THR A 534 17.27 16.73 -5.61
CA THR A 534 16.60 16.11 -6.78
C THR A 534 17.35 16.37 -8.09
N GLY A 535 17.86 17.59 -8.28
CA GLY A 535 18.68 17.94 -9.44
C GLY A 535 20.06 17.27 -9.45
N ALA A 536 20.61 16.90 -8.29
CA ALA A 536 21.83 16.10 -8.19
C ALA A 536 21.58 14.66 -8.67
N MET A 537 20.50 14.05 -8.20
CA MET A 537 20.06 12.72 -8.65
C MET A 537 19.90 12.66 -10.18
N LEU A 538 19.16 13.60 -10.77
CA LEU A 538 18.93 13.62 -12.22
C LEU A 538 20.19 13.91 -13.05
N ARG A 539 21.18 14.60 -12.47
CA ARG A 539 22.50 14.77 -13.11
C ARG A 539 23.31 13.48 -13.08
N TYR A 540 23.16 12.69 -12.03
CA TYR A 540 23.83 11.40 -11.88
C TYR A 540 23.29 10.34 -12.84
N VAL A 541 21.96 10.26 -12.96
CA VAL A 541 21.24 9.34 -13.87
C VAL A 541 21.46 9.69 -15.36
N ARG A 542 22.05 10.84 -15.66
CA ARG A 542 22.24 11.33 -17.03
C ARG A 542 23.30 10.54 -17.80
N LEU A 543 22.96 10.10 -19.01
CA LEU A 543 23.92 9.51 -19.93
C LEU A 543 24.83 10.59 -20.55
N HIS A 544 26.14 10.50 -20.35
CA HIS A 544 27.15 11.41 -20.91
C HIS A 544 28.33 10.64 -21.53
N ARG A 545 29.13 11.28 -22.39
CA ARG A 545 30.28 10.62 -23.06
C ARG A 545 31.30 10.04 -22.07
N ARG A 546 31.40 10.63 -20.87
CA ARG A 546 32.27 10.17 -19.77
C ARG A 546 31.58 9.20 -18.79
N SER A 547 30.34 8.73 -19.06
CA SER A 547 29.63 7.79 -18.16
C SER A 547 30.37 6.45 -18.01
N GLY A 548 31.37 6.18 -18.84
CA GLY A 548 32.27 5.03 -18.67
C GLY A 548 33.36 5.22 -17.62
N ARG A 549 33.38 6.34 -16.87
CA ARG A 549 34.35 6.58 -15.78
C ARG A 549 33.64 6.47 -14.44
N ILE A 550 34.25 5.72 -13.52
CA ILE A 550 33.84 5.64 -12.12
C ILE A 550 34.20 6.96 -11.43
N THR A 551 33.30 7.42 -10.58
CA THR A 551 33.37 8.69 -9.85
C THR A 551 33.14 8.45 -8.36
N TRP A 552 33.50 9.42 -7.51
CA TRP A 552 33.23 9.32 -6.06
C TRP A 552 31.73 9.18 -5.76
N GLN A 553 30.87 9.71 -6.63
CA GLN A 553 29.41 9.59 -6.53
C GLN A 553 28.96 8.13 -6.69
N ASP A 554 29.66 7.37 -7.53
CA ASP A 554 29.42 5.93 -7.66
C ASP A 554 29.77 5.21 -6.36
N ALA A 555 30.86 5.58 -5.70
CA ALA A 555 31.23 5.02 -4.40
C ALA A 555 30.19 5.36 -3.32
N VAL A 556 29.68 6.59 -3.29
CA VAL A 556 28.63 7.01 -2.35
C VAL A 556 27.31 6.26 -2.60
N LEU A 557 26.89 6.14 -3.86
CA LEU A 557 25.68 5.38 -4.19
C LEU A 557 25.86 3.89 -3.93
N CYS A 558 27.08 3.36 -4.15
CA CYS A 558 27.44 2.00 -3.77
C CYS A 558 27.33 1.79 -2.27
N GLY A 559 27.83 2.73 -1.47
CA GLY A 559 27.64 2.74 -0.02
C GLY A 559 26.15 2.77 0.36
N CYS A 560 25.35 3.66 -0.24
CA CYS A 560 23.91 3.72 0.02
C CYS A 560 23.21 2.42 -0.39
N PHE A 561 23.60 1.82 -1.52
CA PHE A 561 23.08 0.53 -1.98
C PHE A 561 23.43 -0.58 -1.00
N PHE A 562 24.69 -0.70 -0.59
CA PHE A 562 25.09 -1.71 0.39
C PHE A 562 24.46 -1.49 1.77
N VAL A 563 24.27 -0.25 2.20
CA VAL A 563 23.54 0.05 3.44
C VAL A 563 22.07 -0.33 3.28
N SER A 564 21.41 0.06 2.18
CA SER A 564 20.01 -0.31 1.92
C SER A 564 19.82 -1.81 1.76
N LEU A 565 20.78 -2.49 1.13
CA LEU A 565 20.82 -3.93 0.98
C LEU A 565 21.09 -4.59 2.33
N GLY A 566 21.99 -4.04 3.14
CA GLY A 566 22.26 -4.49 4.50
C GLY A 566 21.03 -4.39 5.39
N VAL A 567 20.30 -3.27 5.31
CA VAL A 567 19.03 -3.06 6.02
C VAL A 567 17.93 -3.98 5.49
N ALA A 568 17.83 -4.16 4.18
CA ALA A 568 16.89 -5.09 3.57
C ALA A 568 17.21 -6.56 3.94
N VAL A 569 18.48 -6.95 3.94
CA VAL A 569 18.92 -8.27 4.39
C VAL A 569 18.68 -8.43 5.89
N SER A 570 18.98 -7.43 6.72
CA SER A 570 18.76 -7.50 8.18
C SER A 570 17.29 -7.50 8.56
N SER A 571 16.43 -6.87 7.77
CA SER A 571 14.97 -6.94 7.90
C SER A 571 14.38 -8.24 7.33
N GLY A 572 15.21 -9.15 6.79
CA GLY A 572 14.76 -10.42 6.25
C GLY A 572 14.03 -10.30 4.91
N ALA A 573 14.29 -9.24 4.15
CA ALA A 573 13.56 -8.94 2.92
C ALA A 573 13.93 -9.82 1.73
N PHE A 574 15.12 -10.40 1.74
CA PHE A 574 15.65 -11.28 0.69
C PHE A 574 15.85 -12.73 1.15
N THR A 575 15.34 -13.05 2.35
CA THR A 575 15.33 -14.38 2.97
C THR A 575 13.89 -14.83 3.11
#